data_AF-A0A7W9X7D5-F1
#
_entry.id   AF-A0A7W9X7D5-F1
#
_cell.length_a   1.000
_cell.length_b   1.000
_cell.length_c   1.000
_cell.angle_alpha   90.00
_cell.angle_beta   90.00
_cell.angle_gamma   90.00
#
_symmetry.space_group_name_H-M   'P 1'
#
loop_
_entity.id
_entity.type
_entity.pdbx_description
1 polymer ?
#
loop_
_entity_poly.entity_id
_entity_poly.type
_entity_poly.pdbx_seq_one_letter_code
_entity_poly.pdbx_strand_id
1 'polypeptide(L)' 'MVDAGMPPMEAIKSATSNAAILLGKDQELGSISKGKFADIIAIDGDPLADIKVMKNVAFVMKAGKIYLR' A
#
# COMPACT_ATOMS: atom_id res chain seq x y z
N MET A 1 10.52 8.54 5.75
CA MET A 1 9.22 9.01 6.27
C MET A 1 9.12 8.72 7.76
N VAL A 2 9.02 7.45 8.17
CA VAL A 2 8.92 7.09 9.59
C VAL A 2 10.19 7.44 10.37
N ASP A 3 11.38 7.18 9.82
CA ASP A 3 12.66 7.61 10.44
C ASP A 3 12.76 9.13 10.64
N ALA A 4 11.95 9.91 9.93
CA ALA A 4 11.85 11.37 10.06
C ALA A 4 10.68 11.80 10.98
N GLY A 5 10.06 10.87 11.72
CA GLY A 5 9.00 11.15 12.70
C GLY A 5 7.55 10.97 12.21
N MET A 6 7.33 10.56 10.96
CA MET A 6 5.97 10.32 10.45
C MET A 6 5.37 9.04 11.06
N PRO A 7 4.11 9.03 11.55
CA PRO A 7 3.47 7.80 11.99
C PRO A 7 3.41 6.73 10.89
N PRO A 8 3.60 5.43 11.20
CA PRO A 8 3.62 4.36 10.20
C PRO A 8 2.37 4.33 9.31
N MET A 9 1.18 4.47 9.91
CA MET A 9 -0.07 4.50 9.15
C MET A 9 -0.14 5.67 8.16
N GLU A 10 0.37 6.84 8.53
CA GLU A 10 0.40 8.01 7.64
C GLU A 10 1.42 7.83 6.51
N ALA A 11 2.54 7.15 6.77
CA ALA A 11 3.48 6.77 5.70
C ALA A 11 2.88 5.76 4.72
N ILE A 12 2.01 4.85 5.17
CA ILE A 12 1.30 3.91 4.29
C ILE A 12 0.27 4.66 3.45
N LYS A 13 -0.53 5.55 4.07
CA LYS A 13 -1.51 6.38 3.36
C LYS A 13 -0.85 7.29 2.32
N SER A 14 0.31 7.87 2.64
CA SER A 14 1.05 8.73 1.71
C SER A 14 1.40 7.99 0.41
N ALA A 15 1.75 6.70 0.52
CA ALA A 15 2.08 5.84 -0.60
C ALA A 15 0.87 5.16 -1.28
N THR A 16 -0.35 5.34 -0.76
CA THR A 16 -1.56 4.65 -1.24
C THR A 16 -2.71 5.62 -1.48
N SER A 17 -3.58 5.84 -0.51
CA SER A 17 -4.80 6.64 -0.66
C SER A 17 -4.49 8.09 -1.02
N ASN A 18 -3.50 8.70 -0.36
CA ASN A 18 -3.16 10.10 -0.59
C ASN A 18 -2.49 10.28 -1.95
N ALA A 19 -1.67 9.31 -2.38
CA ALA A 19 -1.11 9.31 -3.72
C ALA A 19 -2.21 9.20 -4.80
N ALA A 20 -3.21 8.33 -4.59
CA ALA A 20 -4.34 8.22 -5.52
C ALA A 20 -5.16 9.51 -5.59
N ILE A 21 -5.43 10.16 -4.46
CA ILE A 21 -6.11 11.47 -4.41
C ILE A 21 -5.29 12.53 -5.16
N LEU A 22 -3.99 12.61 -4.89
CA LEU A 22 -3.09 13.58 -5.53
C LEU A 22 -3.07 13.41 -7.06
N LEU A 23 -3.20 12.17 -7.54
CA LEU A 23 -3.22 11.84 -8.97
C LEU A 23 -4.62 11.92 -9.60
N GLY A 24 -5.67 12.26 -8.84
CA GLY A 24 -7.06 12.26 -9.33
C GLY A 24 -7.56 10.86 -9.72
N LYS A 25 -7.04 9.83 -9.03
CA LYS A 25 -7.26 8.40 -9.30
C LYS A 25 -7.86 7.67 -8.10
N ASP A 26 -8.36 8.38 -7.11
CA ASP A 26 -8.94 7.82 -5.87
C ASP A 26 -10.21 6.98 -6.11
N GLN A 27 -10.86 7.09 -7.28
CA GLN A 27 -11.97 6.21 -7.66
C GLN A 27 -11.51 4.86 -8.23
N GLU A 28 -10.25 4.76 -8.67
CA GLU A 28 -9.68 3.58 -9.33
C GLU A 28 -8.62 2.88 -8.47
N LEU A 29 -7.88 3.62 -7.63
CA LEU A 29 -6.66 3.17 -6.94
C LEU A 29 -6.59 3.62 -5.47
N GLY A 30 -5.55 3.15 -4.77
CA GLY A 30 -5.12 3.68 -3.47
C GLY A 30 -5.83 3.13 -2.24
N SER A 31 -6.87 2.30 -2.40
CA SER A 31 -7.48 1.56 -1.29
C SER A 31 -8.06 0.23 -1.76
N ILE A 32 -8.21 -0.70 -0.84
CA ILE A 32 -8.93 -1.96 -1.09
C ILE A 32 -10.42 -1.69 -0.88
N SER A 33 -11.15 -1.50 -1.97
CA SER A 33 -12.58 -1.19 -1.95
C SER A 33 -13.23 -1.66 -3.25
N LYS A 34 -14.53 -1.99 -3.21
CA LYS A 34 -15.27 -2.46 -4.39
C LYS A 34 -15.22 -1.43 -5.52
N GLY A 35 -14.98 -1.88 -6.74
CA GLY A 35 -14.92 -1.03 -7.94
C GLY A 35 -13.53 -0.52 -8.31
N LYS A 36 -12.54 -0.65 -7.41
CA LYS A 36 -11.14 -0.29 -7.68
C LYS A 36 -10.37 -1.45 -8.32
N PHE A 37 -9.21 -1.14 -8.90
CA PHE A 37 -8.30 -2.18 -9.39
C PHE A 37 -7.84 -3.08 -8.25
N ALA A 38 -7.75 -4.37 -8.52
CA ALA A 38 -7.19 -5.37 -7.60
C ALA A 38 -5.65 -5.29 -7.62
N ASP A 39 -5.13 -4.18 -7.10
CA ASP A 39 -3.71 -3.92 -6.88
C ASP A 39 -3.42 -4.12 -5.39
N ILE A 40 -2.77 -5.24 -5.05
CA ILE A 40 -2.59 -5.68 -3.66
C ILE A 40 -1.14 -6.14 -3.48
N ILE A 41 -0.54 -5.72 -2.37
CA ILE A 41 0.67 -6.35 -1.84
C ILE A 41 0.37 -6.98 -0.49
N ALA A 42 1.12 -8.02 -0.13
CA ALA A 42 1.15 -8.53 1.23
C ALA A 42 2.59 -8.71 1.70
N ILE A 43 2.76 -8.56 3.01
CA ILE A 43 4.02 -8.63 3.73
C ILE A 43 3.82 -9.53 4.94
N ASP A 44 4.90 -10.14 5.41
CA ASP A 44 4.88 -10.86 6.68
C ASP A 44 5.11 -9.88 7.84
N GLY A 45 4.31 -10.02 8.89
CA GLY A 45 4.37 -9.16 10.09
C GLY A 45 3.44 -7.94 10.04
N ASP A 46 3.59 -7.06 11.03
CA ASP A 46 2.76 -5.86 11.19
C ASP A 46 3.55 -4.58 10.84
N PRO A 47 3.20 -3.89 9.74
CA PRO A 47 3.88 -2.66 9.32
C PRO A 47 3.61 -1.45 10.21
N LEU A 48 2.60 -1.53 11.09
CA LEU A 48 2.33 -0.48 12.08
C LEU A 48 3.23 -0.60 13.31
N ALA A 49 3.65 -1.83 13.64
CA ALA A 49 4.63 -2.10 14.68
C ALA A 49 6.07 -1.93 14.17
N ASP A 50 6.38 -2.40 12.96
CA ASP A 50 7.69 -2.21 12.32
C ASP A 50 7.55 -1.90 10.82
N ILE A 51 7.68 -0.63 10.45
CA ILE A 51 7.55 -0.23 9.04
C ILE A 51 8.60 -0.88 8.12
N LYS A 52 9.71 -1.42 8.65
CA LYS A 52 10.77 -2.03 7.84
C LYS A 52 10.31 -3.30 7.13
N VAL A 53 9.27 -3.99 7.62
CA VAL A 53 8.74 -5.19 6.96
C VAL A 53 8.19 -4.88 5.56
N MET A 54 7.83 -3.62 5.27
CA MET A 54 7.43 -3.18 3.93
C MET A 54 8.52 -3.33 2.86
N LYS A 55 9.79 -3.52 3.25
CA LYS A 55 10.89 -3.78 2.31
C LYS A 55 10.90 -5.21 1.77
N ASN A 56 10.23 -6.14 2.45
CA ASN A 56 10.21 -7.56 2.12
C ASN A 56 8.78 -7.97 1.77
N VAL A 57 8.39 -7.72 0.53
CA VAL A 57 7.06 -8.05 0.02
C VAL A 57 6.98 -9.53 -0.31
N ALA A 58 6.02 -10.24 0.28
CA ALA A 58 5.79 -11.67 0.07
C ALA A 58 4.81 -11.94 -1.08
N PHE A 59 3.94 -10.98 -1.41
CA PHE A 59 2.92 -11.14 -2.44
C PHE A 59 2.72 -9.85 -3.23
N VAL A 60 2.55 -9.99 -4.55
CA VAL A 60 2.22 -8.87 -5.44
C VAL A 60 1.15 -9.30 -6.44
N MET A 61 0.06 -8.53 -6.48
CA MET A 61 -1.00 -8.59 -7.47
C MET A 61 -1.19 -7.23 -8.13
N LYS A 62 -1.36 -7.22 -9.45
CA LYS A 62 -1.71 -6.03 -10.23
C LYS A 62 -2.87 -6.34 -11.17
N ALA A 63 -3.94 -5.56 -11.09
CA ALA A 63 -5.18 -5.72 -11.84
C ALA A 63 -5.70 -7.17 -11.81
N GLY A 64 -5.62 -7.83 -10.65
CA GLY A 64 -6.06 -9.22 -10.46
C GLY A 64 -5.08 -10.30 -10.92
N LYS A 65 -3.97 -9.93 -11.59
CA LYS A 65 -2.91 -10.87 -11.98
C LYS A 65 -1.85 -10.94 -10.89
N ILE A 66 -1.48 -12.15 -10.47
CA ILE A 66 -0.44 -12.40 -9.47
C ILE A 66 0.94 -12.42 -10.15
N TYR A 67 1.91 -11.74 -9.56
CA TYR A 67 3.30 -11.64 -10.04
C TYR A 67 4.32 -12.21 -9.06
N LEU A 68 4.03 -12.20 -7.76
CA LEU A 68 4.89 -12.74 -6.71
C LEU A 68 4.04 -13.49 -5.69
N ARG A 69 4.54 -14.65 -5.24
CA ARG A 69 3.92 -15.52 -4.24
C ARG A 69 5.01 -16.26 -3.46
#